data_AF-A0A258IDZ9-F1
#
_entry.id   AF-A0A258IDZ9-F1
#
_cell.length_a   1.000
_cell.length_b   1.000
_cell.length_c   1.000
_cell.angle_alpha   90.00
_cell.angle_beta   90.00
_cell.angle_gamma   90.00
#
_symmetry.space_group_name_H-M   'P 1'
#
loop_
_entity.id
_entity.type
_entity.pdbx_description
1 polymer ?
#
loop_
_entity_poly.entity_id
_entity_poly.type
_entity_poly.pdbx_seq_one_letter_code
_entity_poly.pdbx_strand_id
1 'polypeptide(L)' 'MSQTFAFYDARAAEAARDVKAATLDNVRERALRSQKTWRALADQAKKIEKSRAKAASERLERLAAAEDAAISEAAES' A
#
# COMPACT_ATOMS: atom_id res chain seq x y z
N MET A 1 9.56 10.09 -7.36
CA MET A 1 9.51 8.97 -6.41
C MET A 1 8.10 8.85 -5.85
N SER A 2 7.59 7.63 -5.67
CA SER A 2 6.34 7.37 -4.93
C SER A 2 6.66 7.22 -3.43
N GLN A 3 5.87 7.83 -2.55
CA GLN A 3 6.01 7.69 -1.09
C GLN A 3 5.26 6.46 -0.55
N THR A 4 5.38 6.19 0.75
CA THR A 4 4.75 5.04 1.44
C THR A 4 3.27 5.29 1.73
N PHE A 5 2.52 4.21 2.02
CA PHE A 5 1.14 4.31 2.50
C PHE A 5 1.02 5.25 3.70
N ALA A 6 1.88 5.08 4.72
CA ALA A 6 1.83 5.85 5.96
C ALA A 6 1.98 7.36 5.73
N PHE A 7 2.82 7.77 4.77
CA PHE A 7 2.99 9.18 4.42
C PHE A 7 1.69 9.77 3.84
N TYR A 8 1.11 9.10 2.86
CA TYR A 8 -0.14 9.57 2.23
C TYR A 8 -1.33 9.53 3.18
N ASP A 9 -1.40 8.51 4.04
CA ASP A 9 -2.45 8.37 5.05
C ASP A 9 -2.39 9.49 6.09
N ALA A 10 -1.19 9.84 6.56
CA ALA A 10 -0.99 10.98 7.46
C ALA A 10 -1.47 12.30 6.83
N ARG A 11 -1.15 12.53 5.55
CA ARG A 11 -1.63 13.71 4.81
C ARG A 11 -3.14 13.72 4.61
N ALA A 12 -3.75 12.56 4.37
CA ALA A 12 -5.19 12.43 4.28
C ALA A 12 -5.86 12.76 5.64
N ALA A 13 -5.27 12.31 6.75
CA ALA A 13 -5.76 12.58 8.09
C ALA A 13 -5.56 14.05 8.53
N GLU A 14 -4.50 14.70 8.08
CA GLU A 14 -4.30 16.15 8.24
C GLU A 14 -5.40 16.93 7.49
N ALA A 15 -5.58 16.67 6.20
CA ALA A 15 -6.62 17.33 5.42
C ALA A 15 -8.03 17.06 5.97
N ALA A 16 -8.29 15.86 6.51
CA ALA A 16 -9.55 15.53 7.16
C ALA A 16 -9.80 16.38 8.44
N ARG A 17 -8.74 16.71 9.18
CA ARG A 17 -8.83 17.63 10.33
C ARG A 17 -9.13 19.04 9.86
N ASP A 18 -8.50 19.49 8.78
CA ASP A 18 -8.75 20.81 8.19
C ASP A 18 -10.20 20.94 7.69
N VAL A 19 -10.77 19.91 7.07
CA VAL A 19 -12.19 19.88 6.67
C VAL A 19 -13.10 20.10 7.89
N LYS A 20 -12.78 19.47 9.03
CA LYS A 20 -13.57 19.60 10.26
C LYS A 20 -13.40 20.96 10.94
N ALA A 21 -12.21 21.54 10.86
CA ALA A 21 -11.90 22.84 11.45
C ALA A 21 -12.35 24.03 10.58
N ALA A 22 -12.60 23.81 9.28
CA ALA A 22 -12.97 24.87 8.35
C ALA A 22 -14.31 25.52 8.70
N THR A 23 -14.25 26.81 8.99
CA THR A 23 -15.42 27.68 9.24
C THR A 23 -15.96 28.31 7.95
N LEU A 24 -15.15 28.37 6.89
CA LEU A 24 -15.51 28.89 5.58
C LEU A 24 -15.65 27.74 4.57
N ASP A 25 -16.67 27.81 3.71
CA ASP A 25 -16.98 26.76 2.75
C ASP A 25 -15.88 26.56 1.71
N ASN A 26 -15.32 27.65 1.18
CA ASN A 26 -14.21 27.61 0.22
C ASN A 26 -12.95 26.91 0.78
N VAL A 27 -12.67 27.09 2.08
CA VAL A 27 -11.58 26.41 2.79
C VAL A 27 -11.92 24.92 2.94
N ARG A 28 -13.16 24.61 3.35
CA ARG A 28 -13.63 23.22 3.48
C ARG A 28 -13.54 22.46 2.16
N GLU A 29 -13.98 23.06 1.06
CA GLU A 29 -13.92 22.47 -0.28
C GLU A 29 -12.48 22.21 -0.75
N ARG A 30 -11.56 23.14 -0.48
CA ARG A 30 -10.14 22.94 -0.78
C ARG A 30 -9.58 21.77 0.04
N ALA A 31 -9.87 21.72 1.34
CA ALA A 31 -9.42 20.66 2.22
C ALA A 31 -10.01 19.29 1.80
N LEU A 32 -11.28 19.23 1.38
CA LEU A 32 -11.91 18.03 0.85
C LEU A 32 -11.21 17.51 -0.42
N ARG A 33 -10.88 18.41 -1.35
CA ARG A 33 -10.11 18.02 -2.56
C ARG A 33 -8.74 17.47 -2.20
N SER A 34 -8.02 18.12 -1.28
CA SER A 34 -6.73 17.62 -0.79
C SER A 34 -6.88 16.25 -0.13
N GLN A 35 -7.85 16.09 0.77
CA GLN A 35 -8.13 14.82 1.44
C GLN A 35 -8.41 13.70 0.43
N LYS A 36 -9.24 13.96 -0.58
CA LYS A 36 -9.57 12.98 -1.63
C LYS A 36 -8.33 12.53 -2.39
N THR A 37 -7.48 13.48 -2.79
CA THR A 37 -6.22 13.17 -3.49
C THR A 37 -5.28 12.35 -2.63
N TRP A 38 -5.07 12.75 -1.37
CA TRP A 38 -4.19 12.02 -0.46
C TRP A 38 -4.72 10.61 -0.16
N ARG A 39 -6.03 10.47 0.01
CA ARG A 39 -6.66 9.18 0.25
C ARG A 39 -6.47 8.24 -0.94
N ALA A 40 -6.68 8.73 -2.16
CA ALA A 40 -6.48 7.92 -3.37
C ALA A 40 -5.03 7.43 -3.51
N LEU A 41 -4.06 8.30 -3.21
CA LEU A 41 -2.63 7.92 -3.21
C LEU A 41 -2.29 6.90 -2.11
N ALA A 42 -2.87 7.05 -0.92
CA ALA A 42 -2.71 6.07 0.15
C ALA A 42 -3.26 4.70 -0.27
N ASP A 43 -4.46 4.66 -0.83
CA ASP A 43 -5.09 3.41 -1.26
C ASP A 43 -4.28 2.75 -2.39
N GLN A 44 -3.72 3.53 -3.32
CA GLN A 44 -2.82 3.02 -4.35
C GLN A 44 -1.51 2.46 -3.76
N ALA A 45 -0.86 3.18 -2.84
CA ALA A 45 0.36 2.72 -2.19
C ALA A 45 0.12 1.41 -1.43
N LYS A 46 -0.99 1.32 -0.69
CA LYS A 46 -1.41 0.12 0.03
C LYS A 46 -1.65 -1.06 -0.92
N LYS A 47 -2.25 -0.83 -2.09
CA LYS A 47 -2.45 -1.87 -3.11
C LYS A 47 -1.10 -2.38 -3.63
N ILE A 48 -0.16 -1.49 -3.93
CA ILE A 48 1.17 -1.86 -4.41
C ILE A 48 1.94 -2.67 -3.36
N GLU A 49 1.94 -2.24 -2.09
CA GLU A 49 2.57 -2.96 -0.99
C GLU A 49 1.99 -4.37 -0.84
N LYS A 50 0.66 -4.51 -0.89
CA LYS A 50 0.00 -5.82 -0.88
C LYS A 50 0.38 -6.71 -2.06
N SER A 51 0.39 -6.15 -3.27
CA SER A 51 0.80 -6.90 -4.47
C SER A 51 2.24 -7.37 -4.37
N ARG A 52 3.14 -6.54 -3.84
CA ARG A 52 4.55 -6.91 -3.62
C ARG A 52 4.69 -8.03 -2.59
N ALA A 53 3.97 -7.94 -1.46
CA ALA A 53 3.97 -8.99 -0.45
C ALA A 53 3.46 -10.33 -1.01
N LYS A 54 2.38 -10.29 -1.79
CA LYS A 54 1.84 -11.48 -2.47
C LYS A 54 2.86 -12.10 -3.43
N ALA A 55 3.47 -11.29 -4.29
CA ALA A 55 4.48 -11.78 -5.24
C ALA A 55 5.73 -12.34 -4.54
N ALA A 56 6.12 -11.78 -3.40
CA ALA A 56 7.21 -12.31 -2.58
C ALA A 56 6.85 -13.69 -1.98
N SER A 57 5.65 -13.85 -1.43
CA SER A 57 5.15 -15.14 -0.92
C SER A 57 5.15 -16.20 -2.02
N GLU A 58 4.54 -15.91 -3.17
CA GLU A 58 4.48 -16.84 -4.30
C GLU A 58 5.86 -17.22 -4.82
N ARG A 59 6.84 -16.30 -4.76
CA ARG A 59 8.22 -16.61 -5.13
C ARG A 59 8.87 -17.56 -4.11
N LEU A 60 8.68 -17.33 -2.82
CA LEU A 60 9.23 -18.19 -1.77
C LEU A 60 8.62 -19.59 -1.83
N GLU A 61 7.30 -19.69 -2.03
CA GLU A 61 6.59 -20.96 -2.22
C GLU A 61 7.15 -21.75 -3.41
N ARG A 62 7.40 -21.08 -4.56
CA ARG A 62 8.03 -21.73 -5.73
C ARG A 62 9.46 -22.19 -5.46
N LEU A 63 10.23 -21.42 -4.69
CA LEU A 63 11.61 -21.80 -4.35
C LEU A 63 11.63 -23.01 -3.40
N ALA A 64 10.77 -23.02 -2.39
CA ALA A 64 10.62 -24.15 -1.48
C ALA A 64 10.19 -25.43 -2.23
N ALA A 65 9.17 -25.33 -3.10
CA ALA A 65 8.72 -26.48 -3.88
C ALA A 65 9.81 -27.02 -4.83
N ALA A 66 10.64 -26.14 -5.40
CA ALA A 66 11.77 -26.55 -6.25
C ALA A 66 12.89 -27.22 -5.43
N GLU A 67 13.14 -26.74 -4.21
CA GLU A 67 14.10 -27.33 -3.28
C GLU A 67 13.64 -28.72 -2.82
N ASP A 68 12.38 -28.85 -2.41
CA ASP A 68 11.78 -30.14 -2.03
C ASP A 68 11.85 -31.16 -3.18
N ALA A 69 11.55 -30.73 -4.42
CA ALA A 69 11.66 -31.58 -5.60
C ALA A 69 13.11 -32.04 -5.86
N ALA A 70 14.08 -31.12 -5.76
CA ALA A 70 15.49 -31.44 -5.95
C ALA A 70 16.02 -32.41 -4.88
N ILE A 71 15.56 -32.28 -3.63
CA ILE A 71 15.89 -33.20 -2.54
C ILE A 71 15.31 -34.59 -2.81
N SER A 72 14.05 -34.66 -3.26
CA SER A 72 13.41 -35.93 -3.63
C SER A 72 14.17 -36.65 -4.75
N GLU A 73 14.51 -35.94 -5.83
CA GLU A 73 15.26 -36.49 -6.96
C GLU A 73 16.66 -36.98 -6.55
N ALA A 74 17.34 -36.26 -5.65
CA ALA A 74 18.64 -36.66 -5.12
C ALA A 74 18.58 -37.85 -4.15
N ALA A 75 17.45 -38.06 -3.45
CA ALA A 75 17.26 -39.20 -2.56
C ALA A 75 16.89 -40.49 -3.30
N GLU A 76 16.34 -40.37 -4.51
CA GLU A 76 15.97 -41.50 -5.38
C GLU A 76 17.09 -41.97 -6.32
N SER A 77 18.21 -41.23 -6.41
CA SER A 77 19.40 -41.53 -7.24
C SER A 77 20.52 -42.20 -6.46
#